data_AF-A0AAT9GQX0-F1
#
_entry.id   AF-A0AAT9GQX0-F1
#
_cell.length_a   1.000
_cell.length_b   1.000
_cell.length_c   1.000
_cell.angle_alpha   90.00
_cell.angle_beta   90.00
_cell.angle_gamma   90.00
#
_symmetry.space_group_name_H-M   'P 1'
#
loop_
_entity.id
_entity.type
_entity.pdbx_description
1 polymer ?
#
loop_
_entity_poly.entity_id
_entity_poly.type
_entity_poly.pdbx_seq_one_letter_code
_entity_poly.pdbx_strand_id
1 'polypeptide(L)'
;MSQPGQTKSKELKITSKQVFTPEALKDDRRKVKLLYIIKTLNGASEKALTIGLYELKQKGLDLGYQFNVIGNNVFSPMLKEDVTALLYVGYLENDPQSKKLKLTSNGQEFLDGQQIEDDFKNTLAQLISDIKMKVNAIDEENRLKSRRR
;
A
#
# COMPACT_ATOMS: atom_id res chain seq x y z
N MET A 1 -12.17 -12.19 55.14
CA MET A 1 -11.10 -11.23 54.78
C MET A 1 -11.11 -11.10 53.26
N SER A 2 -11.72 -10.06 52.71
CA SER A 2 -11.88 -9.86 51.26
C SER A 2 -10.95 -8.75 50.80
N GLN A 3 -10.09 -9.03 49.82
CA GLN A 3 -9.14 -8.06 49.25
C GLN A 3 -9.81 -7.27 48.12
N PRO A 4 -9.78 -5.93 48.11
CA PRO A 4 -10.35 -5.14 47.01
C PRO A 4 -9.39 -5.10 45.83
N GLY A 5 -9.81 -5.68 44.70
CA GLY A 5 -9.07 -5.67 43.44
C GLY A 5 -9.12 -4.29 42.77
N GLN A 6 -7.94 -3.72 42.57
CA GLN A 6 -7.69 -2.44 41.89
C GLN A 6 -8.36 -2.38 40.50
N THR A 7 -9.20 -1.36 40.30
CA THR A 7 -9.73 -0.97 39.00
C THR A 7 -8.62 -0.33 38.16
N LYS A 8 -8.12 -1.06 37.15
CA LYS A 8 -7.24 -0.50 36.11
C LYS A 8 -8.05 0.44 35.22
N SER A 9 -7.92 1.74 35.46
CA SER A 9 -8.41 2.77 34.54
C SER A 9 -7.64 2.69 33.22
N LYS A 10 -8.33 2.51 32.09
CA LYS A 10 -7.73 2.56 30.76
C LYS A 10 -7.37 4.03 30.46
N GLU A 11 -6.10 4.37 30.55
CA GLU A 11 -5.63 5.68 30.09
C GLU A 11 -5.85 5.79 28.57
N LEU A 12 -6.66 6.77 28.16
CA LEU A 12 -6.84 7.13 26.77
C LEU A 12 -5.57 7.83 26.27
N LYS A 13 -4.74 7.11 25.51
CA LYS A 13 -3.57 7.69 24.86
C LYS A 13 -4.01 8.48 23.63
N ILE A 14 -4.32 9.76 23.82
CA ILE A 14 -4.58 10.69 22.71
C ILE A 14 -3.26 10.87 21.96
N THR A 15 -3.22 10.40 20.72
CA THR A 15 -2.06 10.57 19.84
C THR A 15 -2.46 11.51 18.71
N SER A 16 -1.78 12.65 18.59
CA SER A 16 -1.98 13.57 17.48
C SER A 16 -1.40 12.97 16.20
N LYS A 17 -2.25 12.51 15.28
CA LYS A 17 -1.84 12.25 13.89
C LYS A 17 -1.98 13.54 13.09
N GLN A 18 -0.95 13.92 12.36
CA GLN A 18 -1.08 14.97 11.34
C GLN A 18 -2.22 14.59 10.38
N VAL A 19 -3.06 15.58 10.05
CA VAL A 19 -4.12 15.40 9.06
C VAL A 19 -3.45 15.23 7.70
N PHE A 20 -3.73 14.12 7.02
CA PHE A 20 -3.27 13.91 5.65
C PHE A 20 -4.09 14.81 4.72
N THR A 21 -3.46 15.85 4.18
CA THR A 21 -4.06 16.72 3.16
C THR A 21 -3.52 16.36 1.77
N PRO A 22 -4.30 16.59 0.70
CA PRO A 22 -3.83 16.47 -0.68
C PRO A 22 -2.51 17.21 -0.95
N GLU A 23 -2.33 18.38 -0.33
CA GLU A 23 -1.14 19.22 -0.47
C GLU A 23 0.10 18.54 0.13
N ALA A 24 -0.03 17.90 1.30
CA ALA A 24 1.07 17.18 1.95
C ALA A 24 1.56 15.96 1.14
N LEU A 25 0.76 15.49 0.17
CA LEU A 25 1.11 14.36 -0.69
C LEU A 25 1.94 14.74 -1.92
N LYS A 26 1.93 16.02 -2.32
CA LYS A 26 2.70 16.49 -3.50
C LYS A 26 4.20 16.31 -3.28
N ASP A 27 4.66 16.53 -2.06
CA ASP A 27 6.08 16.43 -1.70
C ASP A 27 6.50 15.02 -1.27
N ASP A 28 5.54 14.10 -1.07
CA ASP A 28 5.81 12.72 -0.70
C ASP A 28 6.08 11.85 -1.94
N ARG A 29 7.34 11.88 -2.37
CA ARG A 29 7.85 11.09 -3.50
C ARG A 29 7.56 9.59 -3.38
N ARG A 30 7.52 9.05 -2.17
CA ARG A 30 7.26 7.61 -1.96
C ARG A 30 5.83 7.27 -2.32
N LYS A 31 4.85 8.05 -1.85
CA LYS A 31 3.44 7.85 -2.16
C LYS A 31 3.12 8.10 -3.64
N VAL A 32 3.78 9.08 -4.26
CA VAL A 32 3.68 9.30 -5.72
C VAL A 32 4.18 8.07 -6.50
N LYS A 33 5.35 7.53 -6.13
CA LYS A 33 5.90 6.30 -6.73
C LYS A 33 5.01 5.09 -6.47
N LEU A 34 4.40 4.99 -5.29
CA LEU A 34 3.42 3.95 -4.97
C LEU A 34 2.20 4.01 -5.90
N LEU A 35 1.61 5.19 -6.10
CA LEU A 35 0.49 5.38 -7.05
C LEU A 35 0.90 4.99 -8.47
N TYR A 36 2.10 5.36 -8.91
CA TYR A 36 2.61 4.97 -10.21
C TYR A 36 2.70 3.45 -10.37
N ILE A 37 3.23 2.74 -9.37
CA ILE A 37 3.31 1.27 -9.39
C ILE A 37 1.91 0.65 -9.46
N ILE A 38 0.95 1.13 -8.68
CA ILE A 38 -0.43 0.64 -8.69
C ILE A 38 -1.07 0.86 -10.08
N LYS A 39 -0.84 2.03 -10.71
CA LYS A 39 -1.25 2.32 -12.09
C LYS A 39 -0.63 1.33 -13.07
N THR A 40 0.68 1.10 -13.02
CA THR A 40 1.40 0.18 -13.91
C THR A 40 0.91 -1.28 -13.78
N LEU A 41 0.53 -1.69 -12.56
CA LEU A 41 -0.04 -3.01 -12.30
C LEU A 41 -1.51 -3.15 -12.76
N ASN A 42 -2.18 -2.05 -13.11
CA ASN A 42 -3.63 -1.98 -13.31
C ASN A 42 -4.41 -2.42 -12.05
N GLY A 43 -3.88 -2.02 -10.88
CA GLY A 43 -4.41 -2.35 -9.56
C GLY A 43 -3.97 -3.71 -9.02
N ALA A 44 -3.93 -3.81 -7.69
CA ALA A 44 -3.55 -5.02 -6.96
C ALA A 44 -4.24 -5.07 -5.58
N SER A 45 -4.49 -6.25 -5.01
CA SER A 45 -4.90 -6.36 -3.60
C SER A 45 -3.77 -5.89 -2.68
N GLU A 46 -4.07 -5.43 -1.45
CA GLU A 46 -3.06 -5.00 -0.48
C GLU A 46 -1.95 -6.05 -0.26
N LYS A 47 -2.34 -7.34 -0.17
CA LYS A 47 -1.38 -8.44 -0.01
C LYS A 47 -0.50 -8.61 -1.25
N ALA A 48 -1.07 -8.57 -2.45
CA ALA A 48 -0.30 -8.69 -3.68
C ALA A 48 0.63 -7.49 -3.90
N LEU A 49 0.16 -6.28 -3.59
CA LEU A 49 0.95 -5.05 -3.62
C LEU A 49 2.12 -5.12 -2.63
N THR A 50 1.88 -5.57 -1.40
CA THR A 50 2.92 -5.73 -0.38
C THR A 50 4.02 -6.68 -0.85
N ILE A 51 3.64 -7.84 -1.37
CA ILE A 51 4.61 -8.81 -1.90
C ILE A 51 5.31 -8.24 -3.14
N GLY A 52 4.58 -7.61 -4.07
CA GLY A 52 5.16 -7.00 -5.26
C GLY A 52 6.22 -5.93 -4.94
N LEU A 53 5.95 -5.06 -3.96
CA LEU A 53 6.92 -4.06 -3.50
C LEU A 53 8.12 -4.68 -2.78
N TYR A 54 7.91 -5.75 -2.02
CA TYR A 54 9.02 -6.50 -1.42
C TYR A 54 9.92 -7.12 -2.50
N GLU A 55 9.35 -7.72 -3.55
CA GLU A 55 10.11 -8.28 -4.67
C GLU A 55 10.86 -7.20 -5.46
N LEU A 56 10.22 -6.07 -5.73
CA LEU A 56 10.87 -4.91 -6.35
C LEU A 56 12.09 -4.47 -5.53
N LYS A 57 11.95 -4.39 -4.21
CA LYS A 57 13.06 -4.09 -3.30
C LYS A 57 14.19 -5.12 -3.41
N GLN A 58 13.86 -6.42 -3.42
CA GLN A 58 14.89 -7.48 -3.61
C GLN A 58 15.61 -7.37 -4.97
N LYS A 59 14.91 -6.84 -5.99
CA LYS A 59 15.44 -6.59 -7.34
C LYS A 59 16.09 -5.20 -7.50
N GLY A 60 16.29 -4.46 -6.40
CA GLY A 60 17.02 -3.19 -6.39
C GLY A 60 16.17 -1.93 -6.52
N LEU A 61 14.84 -2.06 -6.66
CA LEU A 61 13.93 -0.91 -6.67
C LEU A 61 13.29 -0.73 -5.28
N ASP A 62 13.98 -0.02 -4.38
CA ASP A 62 13.52 0.24 -3.02
C ASP A 62 12.81 1.60 -2.90
N LEU A 63 11.55 1.58 -2.46
CA LEU A 63 10.76 2.78 -2.15
C LEU A 63 10.98 3.30 -0.71
N GLY A 64 11.84 2.63 0.07
CA GLY A 64 12.12 2.96 1.47
C GLY A 64 11.16 2.31 2.47
N TYR A 65 10.33 1.35 2.03
CA TYR A 65 9.46 0.61 2.92
C TYR A 65 10.25 -0.40 3.75
N GLN A 66 9.94 -0.44 5.05
CA GLN A 66 10.39 -1.49 5.95
C GLN A 66 9.43 -2.67 5.86
N PHE A 67 9.95 -3.83 5.47
CA PHE A 67 9.20 -5.08 5.39
C PHE A 67 9.63 -6.01 6.53
N ASN A 68 8.64 -6.60 7.19
CA ASN A 68 8.82 -7.70 8.13
C ASN A 68 8.43 -8.99 7.43
N VAL A 69 9.25 -10.03 7.61
CA VAL A 69 9.01 -11.37 7.05
C VAL A 69 8.93 -12.35 8.21
N ILE A 70 7.78 -13.03 8.35
CA ILE A 70 7.57 -14.07 9.37
C ILE A 70 7.06 -15.31 8.65
N GLY A 71 7.93 -16.33 8.52
CA GLY A 71 7.67 -17.49 7.67
C GLY A 71 7.39 -17.04 6.24
N ASN A 72 6.22 -17.39 5.71
CA ASN A 72 5.80 -17.02 4.36
C ASN A 72 4.99 -15.71 4.29
N ASN A 73 4.87 -14.97 5.40
CA ASN A 73 4.10 -13.73 5.45
C ASN A 73 5.03 -12.52 5.38
N VAL A 74 4.80 -11.67 4.37
CA VAL A 74 5.47 -10.37 4.21
C VAL A 74 4.46 -9.27 4.54
N PHE A 75 4.84 -8.33 5.40
CA PHE A 75 4.00 -7.18 5.74
C PHE A 75 4.83 -5.92 6.00
N SER A 76 4.24 -4.75 5.77
CA SER A 76 4.85 -3.46 6.08
C SER A 76 3.79 -2.55 6.73
N PRO A 77 3.93 -2.23 8.04
CA PRO A 77 3.06 -1.26 8.69
C PRO A 77 3.08 0.11 7.99
N MET A 78 4.25 0.53 7.52
CA MET A 78 4.44 1.78 6.80
C MET A 78 3.68 1.80 5.46
N LEU A 79 3.73 0.71 4.69
CA LEU A 79 2.94 0.60 3.46
C LEU A 79 1.45 0.66 3.76
N LYS A 80 0.99 -0.03 4.81
CA LYS A 80 -0.41 0.01 5.23
C LYS A 80 -0.86 1.42 5.57
N GLU A 81 -0.03 2.18 6.28
CA GLU A 81 -0.32 3.58 6.60
C GLU A 81 -0.39 4.46 5.35
N ASP A 82 0.55 4.31 4.42
CA ASP A 82 0.53 5.05 3.15
C ASP A 82 -0.69 4.71 2.30
N VAL A 83 -1.05 3.43 2.17
CA VAL A 83 -2.28 3.00 1.48
C VAL A 83 -3.51 3.59 2.16
N THR A 84 -3.56 3.56 3.49
CA THR A 84 -4.68 4.14 4.26
C THR A 84 -4.80 5.65 4.01
N ALA A 85 -3.68 6.37 3.99
CA ALA A 85 -3.65 7.79 3.69
C ALA A 85 -4.15 8.08 2.26
N LEU A 86 -3.71 7.29 1.28
CA LEU A 86 -4.12 7.44 -0.12
C LEU A 86 -5.61 7.10 -0.35
N LEU A 87 -6.15 6.14 0.38
CA LEU A 87 -7.60 5.86 0.43
C LEU A 87 -8.35 7.02 1.08
N TYR A 88 -7.84 7.56 2.18
CA TYR A 88 -8.46 8.65 2.93
C TYR A 88 -8.59 9.93 2.10
N VAL A 89 -7.56 10.29 1.34
CA VAL A 89 -7.60 11.45 0.44
C VAL A 89 -8.31 11.18 -0.89
N GLY A 90 -8.81 9.94 -1.10
CA GLY A 90 -9.55 9.56 -2.30
C GLY A 90 -8.71 9.42 -3.57
N TYR A 91 -7.40 9.17 -3.47
CA TYR A 91 -6.54 8.87 -4.63
C TYR A 91 -6.54 7.39 -4.98
N LEU A 92 -6.78 6.54 -3.97
CA LEU A 92 -7.06 5.13 -4.17
C LEU A 92 -8.51 4.83 -3.82
N GLU A 93 -9.01 3.75 -4.41
CA GLU A 93 -10.26 3.11 -4.03
C GLU A 93 -10.09 1.59 -4.02
N ASN A 94 -10.97 0.92 -3.27
CA ASN A 94 -11.12 -0.52 -3.34
C ASN A 94 -12.17 -0.85 -4.41
N ASP A 95 -11.73 -1.43 -5.52
CA ASP A 95 -12.61 -1.86 -6.59
C ASP A 95 -13.64 -2.89 -6.04
N PRO A 96 -14.94 -2.63 -6.16
CA PRO A 96 -15.95 -3.44 -5.46
C PRO A 96 -16.03 -4.87 -5.99
N GLN A 97 -15.67 -5.10 -7.25
CA GLN A 97 -15.74 -6.42 -7.90
C GLN A 97 -14.48 -7.26 -7.69
N SER A 98 -13.32 -6.66 -7.95
CA SER A 98 -12.02 -7.31 -7.89
C SER A 98 -11.34 -7.23 -6.52
N LYS A 99 -11.81 -6.34 -5.63
CA LYS A 99 -11.20 -6.03 -4.32
C LYS A 99 -9.76 -5.56 -4.40
N LYS A 100 -9.34 -5.08 -5.57
CA LYS A 100 -8.02 -4.50 -5.81
C LYS A 100 -8.03 -3.01 -5.45
N LEU A 101 -6.91 -2.52 -4.96
CA LEU A 101 -6.63 -1.10 -4.91
C LEU A 101 -6.43 -0.58 -6.33
N LYS A 102 -7.17 0.45 -6.71
CA LYS A 102 -7.03 1.16 -7.99
C LYS A 102 -6.97 2.65 -7.75
N LEU A 103 -6.42 3.38 -8.71
CA LEU A 103 -6.50 4.83 -8.71
C LEU A 103 -7.93 5.24 -9.02
N THR A 104 -8.44 6.22 -8.29
CA THR A 104 -9.66 6.95 -8.68
C THR A 104 -9.34 7.91 -9.84
N SER A 105 -10.36 8.54 -10.43
CA SER A 105 -10.13 9.65 -11.37
C SER A 105 -9.27 10.77 -10.76
N ASN A 106 -9.55 11.15 -9.50
CA ASN A 106 -8.75 12.17 -8.79
C ASN A 106 -7.31 11.72 -8.57
N GLY A 107 -7.09 10.44 -8.23
CA GLY A 107 -5.74 9.88 -8.09
C GLY A 107 -4.99 9.84 -9.42
N GLN A 108 -5.70 9.59 -10.52
CA GLN A 108 -5.14 9.61 -11.87
C GLN A 108 -4.71 11.03 -12.26
N GLU A 109 -5.59 12.01 -12.11
CA GLU A 109 -5.30 13.43 -12.37
C GLU A 109 -4.15 13.95 -11.51
N PHE A 110 -4.16 13.63 -10.21
CA PHE A 110 -3.06 13.98 -9.30
C PHE A 110 -1.73 13.44 -9.81
N LEU A 111 -1.69 12.15 -10.15
CA LEU A 111 -0.48 11.45 -10.60
C LEU A 111 0.04 12.01 -11.94
N ASP A 112 -0.86 12.34 -12.87
CA ASP A 112 -0.48 12.92 -14.17
C ASP A 112 0.13 14.33 -14.02
N GLY A 113 -0.19 15.04 -12.94
CA GLY A 113 0.45 16.29 -12.55
C GLY A 113 1.81 16.12 -11.83
N GLN A 114 2.24 14.90 -11.50
CA GLN A 114 3.50 14.67 -10.79
C GLN A 114 4.67 14.40 -11.73
N GLN A 115 5.82 14.95 -11.39
CA GLN A 115 7.10 14.59 -12.03
C GLN A 115 7.65 13.34 -11.35
N ILE A 116 7.82 12.26 -12.12
CA ILE A 116 8.49 11.04 -11.68
C ILE A 116 9.75 10.87 -12.51
N GLU A 117 10.87 10.56 -11.85
CA GLU A 117 12.18 10.42 -12.45
C GLU A 117 12.18 9.30 -13.49
N ASP A 118 12.77 9.54 -14.67
CA ASP A 118 12.74 8.56 -15.75
C ASP A 118 13.52 7.29 -15.42
N ASP A 119 14.61 7.40 -14.64
CA ASP A 119 15.35 6.25 -14.13
C ASP A 119 14.44 5.30 -13.32
N PHE A 120 13.55 5.85 -12.51
CA PHE A 120 12.57 5.06 -11.78
C PHE A 120 11.58 4.38 -12.72
N LYS A 121 11.03 5.09 -13.71
CA LYS A 121 10.08 4.52 -14.68
C LYS A 121 10.73 3.40 -15.50
N ASN A 122 11.97 3.61 -15.94
CA ASN A 122 12.73 2.66 -16.73
C ASN A 122 13.05 1.41 -15.93
N THR A 123 13.53 1.58 -14.69
CA THR A 123 13.80 0.45 -13.78
C THR A 123 12.51 -0.33 -13.49
N LEU A 124 11.42 0.37 -13.20
CA LEU A 124 10.13 -0.29 -12.99
C LEU A 124 9.68 -1.05 -14.23
N ALA A 125 9.76 -0.46 -15.43
CA ALA A 125 9.36 -1.11 -16.67
C ALA A 125 10.13 -2.41 -16.94
N GLN A 126 11.42 -2.47 -16.57
CA GLN A 126 12.23 -3.69 -16.68
C GLN A 126 11.83 -4.76 -15.67
N LEU A 127 11.51 -4.36 -14.43
CA LEU A 127 11.19 -5.29 -13.35
C LEU A 127 9.71 -5.71 -13.34
N ILE A 128 8.82 -4.93 -13.96
CA ILE A 128 7.37 -5.11 -13.82
C ILE A 128 6.89 -6.42 -14.43
N SER A 129 7.48 -6.86 -15.55
CA SER A 129 7.07 -8.10 -16.24
C SER A 129 7.18 -9.32 -15.33
N ASP A 130 8.27 -9.41 -14.58
CA ASP A 130 8.56 -10.51 -13.66
C ASP A 130 7.57 -10.53 -12.49
N ILE A 131 7.34 -9.36 -11.89
CA ILE A 131 6.49 -9.29 -10.70
C ILE A 131 5.01 -9.40 -11.06
N LYS A 132 4.59 -8.98 -12.27
CA LYS A 132 3.18 -8.92 -12.68
C LYS A 132 2.54 -10.31 -12.66
N MET A 133 3.27 -11.34 -13.09
CA MET A 133 2.79 -12.72 -13.01
C MET A 133 2.56 -13.15 -11.55
N LYS A 134 3.50 -12.82 -10.65
CA LYS A 134 3.41 -13.16 -9.22
C LYS A 134 2.27 -12.40 -8.52
N VAL A 135 2.14 -11.10 -8.79
CA VAL A 135 1.04 -10.26 -8.29
C VAL A 135 -0.31 -10.83 -8.72
N ASN A 136 -0.46 -11.19 -10.00
CA ASN A 136 -1.69 -11.78 -10.52
C ASN A 136 -2.04 -13.12 -9.86
N ALA A 137 -1.04 -13.99 -9.64
CA ALA A 137 -1.24 -15.26 -8.95
C ALA A 137 -1.74 -15.07 -7.51
N ILE A 138 -1.18 -14.11 -6.78
CA ILE A 138 -1.58 -13.79 -5.40
C ILE A 138 -2.98 -13.17 -5.37
N ASP A 139 -3.28 -12.28 -6.30
CA ASP A 139 -4.62 -11.70 -6.43
C ASP A 139 -5.69 -12.78 -6.67
N GLU A 140 -5.39 -13.74 -7.54
CA GLU A 140 -6.30 -14.84 -7.84
C GLU A 140 -6.49 -15.76 -6.62
N GLU A 141 -5.41 -16.09 -5.91
CA GLU A 141 -5.46 -16.84 -4.65
C GLU A 141 -6.36 -16.13 -3.62
N ASN A 142 -6.20 -14.80 -3.47
CA ASN A 142 -6.99 -14.00 -2.53
C ASN A 142 -8.46 -13.96 -2.93
N ARG A 143 -8.76 -13.80 -4.21
CA ARG A 143 -10.12 -13.79 -4.76
C ARG A 143 -10.85 -15.12 -4.52
N LEU A 144 -10.15 -16.25 -4.68
CA LEU A 144 -10.70 -17.58 -4.42
C LEU A 144 -10.98 -17.77 -2.92
N LYS A 145 -10.10 -17.28 -2.04
CA LYS A 145 -10.28 -17.34 -0.59
C LYS A 145 -11.45 -16.47 -0.11
N SER A 146 -11.64 -15.29 -0.69
CA SER A 146 -12.72 -14.38 -0.29
C SER A 146 -14.11 -14.87 -0.73
N ARG A 147 -14.22 -15.67 -1.79
CA ARG A 147 -15.49 -16.28 -2.24
C ARG A 147 -15.99 -17.43 -1.38
N ARG A 148 -15.12 -18.03 -0.57
CA ARG A 148 -15.44 -19.18 0.30
C ARG A 148 -15.95 -18.76 1.69
N ARG A 149 -15.97 -17.47 1.98
CA ARG A 149 -16.46 -16.87 3.23
C ARG A 149 -17.75 -16.13 2.96
#